data_AF-A0A967W2E7-F1
#
_entry.id   AF-A0A967W2E7-F1
#
_cell.length_a   1.000
_cell.length_b   1.000
_cell.length_c   1.000
_cell.angle_alpha   90.00
_cell.angle_beta   90.00
_cell.angle_gamma   90.00
#
_symmetry.space_group_name_H-M   'P 1'
#
loop_
_entity.id
_entity.type
_entity.pdbx_description
1 polymer ?
#
loop_
_entity_poly.entity_id
_entity_poly.type
_entity_poly.pdbx_seq_one_letter_code
_entity_poly.pdbx_strand_id
1 'polypeptide(L)'
;MEADEEATARTLSSCREVVERLVAGHHGRVFGSAGDSFIAEFASPVEAVRCAVDIQRELETLNVELPEDRRMRLRIGVNLGDVMVEGDNLLGDGVNIAARLETLAEPGGISLARSVFDQVKKQLDLGYEYLGEHEVKNIAEPVHVYRVLTAPEAAGKVTGEGRRARHSWKRRSVAAVVVVLIGLVGAVAWLRPWEPTIEPASVERMAFPLPDKPSIVVLPFMNMSDDPSQEYFADGMTEDLITDLSKVASLFVIARNSSFVYKGKAVEIRKVAEDLGVRYVLEGSVRRS
;
A
#
# COMPACT_ATOMS: atom_id res chain seq x y z
N MET A 1 60.16 -16.10 -4.31
CA MET A 1 59.07 -16.48 -3.41
C MET A 1 59.38 -15.95 -2.01
N GLU A 2 60.49 -16.37 -1.39
CA GLU A 2 60.91 -15.88 -0.06
C GLU A 2 61.14 -14.35 0.05
N ALA A 3 61.80 -13.74 -0.95
CA ALA A 3 62.00 -12.28 -0.99
C ALA A 3 60.69 -11.47 -1.21
N ASP A 4 59.65 -12.11 -1.74
CA ASP A 4 58.34 -11.49 -2.00
C ASP A 4 57.45 -11.57 -0.74
N GLU A 5 57.57 -12.68 0.01
CA GLU A 5 56.95 -12.87 1.32
C GLU A 5 57.50 -11.89 2.37
N GLU A 6 58.83 -11.69 2.43
CA GLU A 6 59.43 -10.70 3.32
C GLU A 6 59.00 -9.26 3.00
N ALA A 7 58.95 -8.90 1.72
CA ALA A 7 58.53 -7.56 1.29
C ALA A 7 57.05 -7.31 1.62
N THR A 8 56.19 -8.31 1.42
CA THR A 8 54.78 -8.25 1.77
C THR A 8 54.58 -8.09 3.28
N ALA A 9 55.31 -8.87 4.09
CA ALA A 9 55.26 -8.78 5.55
C ALA A 9 55.71 -7.40 6.06
N ARG A 10 56.76 -6.80 5.47
CA ARG A 10 57.22 -5.45 5.82
C ARG A 10 56.19 -4.38 5.48
N THR A 11 55.56 -4.49 4.31
CA THR A 11 54.51 -3.56 3.89
C THR A 11 53.33 -3.64 4.86
N LEU A 12 52.88 -4.85 5.22
CA LEU A 12 51.81 -5.09 6.19
C LEU A 12 52.13 -4.48 7.57
N SER A 13 53.34 -4.70 8.08
CA SER A 13 53.80 -4.11 9.36
C SER A 13 53.82 -2.58 9.32
N SER A 14 54.27 -1.99 8.20
CA SER A 14 54.32 -0.53 8.06
C SER A 14 52.91 0.08 8.05
N CYS A 15 51.96 -0.54 7.33
CA CYS A 15 50.56 -0.12 7.35
C CYS A 15 49.95 -0.25 8.74
N ARG A 16 50.27 -1.34 9.46
CA ARG A 16 49.81 -1.54 10.83
C ARG A 16 50.29 -0.43 11.76
N GLU A 17 51.58 -0.05 11.70
CA GLU A 17 52.13 1.03 12.51
C GLU A 17 51.43 2.37 12.23
N VAL A 18 51.13 2.66 10.97
CA VAL A 18 50.36 3.86 10.57
C VAL A 18 48.97 3.85 11.21
N VAL A 19 48.25 2.72 11.11
CA VAL A 19 46.91 2.58 11.69
C VAL A 19 46.95 2.73 13.21
N GLU A 20 47.82 2.01 13.91
CA GLU A 20 47.93 2.08 15.37
C GLU A 20 48.28 3.50 15.84
N ARG A 21 49.20 4.19 15.16
CA ARG A 21 49.58 5.58 15.47
C ARG A 21 48.43 6.56 15.26
N LEU A 22 47.71 6.46 14.13
CA LEU A 22 46.59 7.35 13.83
C LEU A 22 45.40 7.09 14.74
N VAL A 23 45.09 5.83 15.04
CA VAL A 23 44.02 5.47 15.99
C VAL A 23 44.32 6.06 17.37
N ALA A 24 45.55 5.90 17.87
CA ALA A 24 45.96 6.48 19.15
C ALA A 24 45.90 8.03 19.12
N GLY A 25 46.30 8.65 18.01
CA GLY A 25 46.24 10.11 17.80
C GLY A 25 44.82 10.68 17.86
N HIS A 26 43.82 9.90 17.44
CA HIS A 26 42.39 10.24 17.53
C HIS A 26 41.71 9.71 18.81
N HIS A 27 42.48 9.34 19.83
CA HIS A 27 41.97 8.81 21.10
C HIS A 27 41.12 7.53 20.94
N GLY A 28 41.38 6.75 19.90
CA GLY A 28 40.78 5.42 19.72
C GLY A 28 41.61 4.32 20.37
N ARG A 29 41.02 3.11 20.42
CA ARG A 29 41.67 1.90 20.92
C ARG A 29 41.57 0.79 19.89
N VAL A 30 42.68 0.13 19.59
CA VAL A 30 42.74 -1.02 18.67
C VAL A 30 42.49 -2.31 19.46
N PHE A 31 41.64 -3.19 18.91
CA PHE A 31 41.29 -4.50 19.44
C PHE A 31 41.60 -5.59 18.41
N GLY A 32 41.84 -6.82 18.91
CA GLY A 32 41.89 -8.05 18.13
C GLY A 32 42.62 -7.94 16.79
N SER A 33 43.94 -8.09 16.79
CA SER A 33 44.71 -8.21 15.55
C SER A 33 44.98 -9.69 15.25
N ALA A 34 44.08 -10.31 14.50
CA ALA A 34 44.29 -11.65 13.95
C ALA A 34 44.37 -11.55 12.43
N GLY A 35 45.58 -11.58 11.88
CA GLY A 35 45.83 -11.50 10.44
C GLY A 35 45.96 -10.07 9.92
N ASP A 36 45.29 -9.77 8.82
CA ASP A 36 45.34 -8.51 8.07
C ASP A 36 44.22 -7.51 8.45
N SER A 37 43.30 -7.93 9.33
CA SER A 37 42.15 -7.14 9.77
C SER A 37 42.35 -6.57 11.17
N PHE A 38 41.84 -5.36 11.38
CA PHE A 38 41.93 -4.63 12.65
C PHE A 38 40.56 -4.07 13.02
N ILE A 39 40.27 -4.01 14.31
CA ILE A 39 39.07 -3.37 14.84
C ILE A 39 39.53 -2.21 15.73
N ALA A 40 38.91 -1.05 15.56
CA ALA A 40 39.18 0.10 16.41
C ALA A 40 37.87 0.66 16.98
N GLU A 41 37.89 1.02 18.26
CA GLU A 41 36.79 1.67 18.96
C GLU A 41 37.14 3.14 19.21
N PHE A 42 36.13 4.01 19.08
CA PHE A 42 36.24 5.42 19.39
C PHE A 42 35.04 5.85 20.22
N ALA A 43 35.27 6.78 21.16
CA ALA A 43 34.20 7.40 21.94
C ALA A 43 33.31 8.34 21.10
N SER A 44 33.79 8.77 19.92
CA SER A 44 33.09 9.70 19.04
C SER A 44 33.04 9.17 17.60
N PRO A 45 31.86 9.12 16.97
CA PRO A 45 31.73 8.73 15.56
C PRO A 45 32.45 9.72 14.62
N VAL A 46 32.59 10.98 15.04
CA VAL A 46 33.25 12.03 14.26
C VAL A 46 34.76 11.80 14.23
N GLU A 47 35.35 11.43 15.36
CA GLU A 47 36.77 11.08 15.44
C GLU A 47 37.07 9.78 14.70
N ALA A 48 36.18 8.79 14.78
CA ALA A 48 36.32 7.56 14.00
C ALA A 48 36.39 7.83 12.49
N VAL A 49 35.53 8.71 11.96
CA VAL A 49 35.53 9.05 10.53
C VAL A 49 36.72 9.92 10.15
N ARG A 50 37.17 10.85 11.01
CA ARG A 50 38.41 11.62 10.79
C ARG A 50 39.63 10.70 10.71
N CYS A 51 39.77 9.81 11.68
CA CYS A 51 40.83 8.81 11.71
C CYS A 51 40.81 7.94 10.45
N ALA A 52 39.63 7.46 10.02
CA ALA A 52 39.50 6.69 8.78
C ALA A 52 39.97 7.46 7.53
N VAL A 53 39.61 8.75 7.43
CA VAL A 53 40.05 9.61 6.31
C VAL A 53 41.56 9.82 6.35
N ASP A 54 42.14 10.06 7.52
CA ASP A 54 43.57 10.31 7.66
C ASP A 54 44.39 9.03 7.40
N ILE A 55 43.88 7.85 7.80
CA ILE A 55 44.46 6.55 7.44
C ILE A 55 44.49 6.39 5.91
N GLN A 56 43.37 6.63 5.21
CA GLN A 56 43.34 6.49 3.75
C GLN A 56 44.31 7.45 3.06
N ARG A 57 44.39 8.71 3.50
CA ARG A 57 45.30 9.71 2.95
C ARG A 57 46.77 9.36 3.14
N GLU A 58 47.13 8.88 4.33
CA GLU A 58 48.51 8.51 4.62
C GLU A 58 48.93 7.26 3.85
N LEU A 59 48.06 6.25 3.79
CA LEU A 59 48.32 5.05 2.99
C LEU A 59 48.37 5.36 1.48
N GLU A 60 47.53 6.26 0.98
CA GLU A 60 47.61 6.72 -0.41
C GLU A 60 48.97 7.37 -0.71
N THR A 61 49.49 8.19 0.22
CA THR A 61 50.82 8.81 0.11
C THR A 61 51.93 7.76 0.06
N LEU A 62 51.90 6.77 0.96
CA LEU A 62 52.88 5.67 0.97
C LEU A 62 52.79 4.80 -0.29
N ASN A 63 51.59 4.60 -0.82
CA ASN A 63 51.35 3.80 -2.02
C ASN A 63 51.86 4.47 -3.31
N VAL A 64 52.09 5.79 -3.33
CA VAL A 64 52.67 6.48 -4.50
C VAL A 64 54.09 6.00 -4.78
N GLU A 65 54.86 5.71 -3.74
CA GLU A 65 56.25 5.25 -3.84
C GLU A 65 56.36 3.76 -4.19
N LEU A 66 55.24 3.03 -4.14
CA LEU A 66 55.20 1.59 -4.37
C LEU A 66 54.71 1.23 -5.79
N PRO A 67 55.28 0.17 -6.40
CA PRO A 67 54.72 -0.50 -7.57
C PRO A 67 53.25 -0.91 -7.38
N GLU A 68 52.45 -0.93 -8.45
CA GLU A 68 51.00 -1.18 -8.35
C GLU A 68 50.65 -2.51 -7.67
N ASP A 69 51.44 -3.56 -7.91
CA ASP A 69 51.32 -4.89 -7.32
C ASP A 69 51.59 -4.93 -5.81
N ARG A 70 52.16 -3.85 -5.26
CA ARG A 70 52.54 -3.73 -3.85
C ARG A 70 51.75 -2.68 -3.08
N ARG A 71 50.84 -1.96 -3.76
CA ARG A 71 50.01 -0.94 -3.11
C ARG A 71 48.99 -1.60 -2.19
N MET A 72 49.02 -1.22 -0.92
CA MET A 72 48.06 -1.75 0.05
C MET A 72 46.93 -0.76 0.26
N ARG A 73 45.72 -1.20 -0.08
CA ARG A 73 44.50 -0.39 0.00
C ARG A 73 43.57 -0.99 1.04
N LEU A 74 43.43 -0.31 2.18
CA LEU A 74 42.51 -0.75 3.21
C LEU A 74 41.07 -0.44 2.82
N ARG A 75 40.18 -1.35 3.19
CA ARG A 75 38.74 -1.13 3.21
C ARG A 75 38.35 -0.78 4.64
N ILE A 76 37.56 0.27 4.82
CA ILE A 76 37.16 0.72 6.16
C ILE A 76 35.64 0.76 6.26
N GLY A 77 35.11 0.09 7.27
CA GLY A 77 33.70 0.15 7.66
C GLY A 77 33.55 0.83 9.01
N VAL A 78 32.69 1.85 9.11
CA VAL A 78 32.43 2.58 10.36
C VAL A 78 30.96 2.45 10.75
N ASN A 79 30.72 1.95 11.95
CA ASN A 79 29.40 1.82 12.53
C ASN A 79 29.34 2.45 13.93
N LEU A 80 28.13 2.83 14.35
CA LEU A 80 27.83 3.26 15.72
C LEU A 80 26.82 2.26 16.30
N GLY A 81 27.16 1.65 17.43
CA GLY A 81 26.29 0.70 18.13
C GLY A 81 26.91 0.22 19.43
N ASP A 82 26.14 -0.56 20.19
CA ASP A 82 26.57 -1.10 21.48
C ASP A 82 27.62 -2.21 21.28
N VAL A 83 28.70 -2.11 22.04
CA VAL A 83 29.83 -3.05 22.04
C VAL A 83 30.26 -3.35 23.48
N MET A 84 30.75 -4.56 23.70
CA MET A 84 31.32 -5.01 24.97
C MET A 84 32.78 -5.40 24.75
N VAL A 85 33.64 -4.96 25.66
CA VAL A 85 35.06 -5.33 25.66
C VAL A 85 35.24 -6.58 26.51
N GLU A 86 35.83 -7.62 25.93
CA GLU A 86 36.22 -8.86 26.63
C GLU A 86 37.72 -9.08 26.44
N GLY A 87 38.51 -8.65 27.42
CA GLY A 87 39.98 -8.65 27.33
C GLY A 87 40.46 -7.77 26.17
N ASP A 88 41.16 -8.38 25.21
CA ASP A 88 41.68 -7.70 24.01
C ASP A 88 40.73 -7.80 22.80
N ASN A 89 39.52 -8.35 23.00
CA ASN A 89 38.51 -8.52 21.95
C ASN A 89 37.31 -7.60 22.15
N LEU A 90 36.62 -7.29 21.04
CA LEU A 90 35.41 -6.50 21.00
C LEU A 90 34.24 -7.36 20.49
N LEU A 91 33.15 -7.43 21.25
CA LEU A 91 31.97 -8.22 20.94
C LEU A 91 30.73 -7.34 20.84
N GLY A 92 29.78 -7.74 20.00
CA GLY A 92 28.48 -7.09 19.87
C GLY A 92 28.03 -6.95 18.42
N ASP A 93 26.74 -6.68 18.23
CA ASP A 93 26.15 -6.48 16.91
C ASP A 93 26.79 -5.29 16.17
N GLY A 94 27.24 -4.28 16.92
CA GLY A 94 27.96 -3.13 16.38
C GLY A 94 29.21 -3.53 15.59
N VAL A 95 29.94 -4.55 16.04
CA VAL A 95 31.15 -5.08 15.41
C VAL A 95 30.81 -5.84 14.12
N ASN A 96 29.75 -6.66 14.16
CA ASN A 96 29.29 -7.43 13.01
C ASN A 96 28.85 -6.52 11.85
N ILE A 97 28.17 -5.41 12.17
CA ILE A 97 27.79 -4.39 11.17
C ILE A 97 29.03 -3.70 10.60
N ALA A 98 29.98 -3.28 11.45
CA ALA A 98 31.21 -2.62 11.00
C ALA A 98 32.01 -3.50 10.03
N ALA A 99 32.18 -4.79 10.36
CA ALA A 99 32.82 -5.76 9.49
C ALA A 99 32.05 -5.93 8.17
N ARG A 100 30.72 -5.92 8.19
CA ARG A 100 29.93 -5.96 6.95
C ARG A 100 30.13 -4.70 6.09
N LEU A 101 30.18 -3.52 6.70
CA LEU A 101 30.43 -2.27 5.98
C LEU A 101 31.81 -2.27 5.32
N GLU A 102 32.82 -2.84 5.97
CA GLU A 102 34.17 -3.01 5.40
C GLU A 102 34.11 -3.82 4.11
N THR A 103 33.38 -4.95 4.09
CA THR A 103 33.25 -5.77 2.88
C THR A 103 32.54 -5.06 1.72
N LEU A 104 31.75 -4.02 2.02
CA LEU A 104 31.05 -3.19 1.02
C LEU A 104 31.90 -2.01 0.52
N ALA A 105 32.98 -1.66 1.22
CA ALA A 105 33.87 -0.60 0.79
C ALA A 105 34.72 -1.06 -0.43
N GLU A 106 34.94 -0.16 -1.37
CA GLU A 106 35.94 -0.37 -2.42
C GLU A 106 37.35 -0.31 -1.81
N PRO A 107 38.39 -0.90 -2.44
CA PRO A 107 39.77 -0.79 -1.96
C PRO A 107 40.21 0.68 -1.85
N GLY A 108 40.55 1.13 -0.65
CA GLY A 108 40.86 2.54 -0.35
C GLY A 108 39.62 3.38 0.01
N GLY A 109 38.45 2.75 0.08
CA GLY A 109 37.17 3.38 0.38
C GLY A 109 36.80 3.31 1.87
N ILE A 110 35.86 4.18 2.24
CA ILE A 110 35.27 4.22 3.58
C ILE A 110 33.74 4.12 3.43
N SER A 111 33.16 3.12 4.10
CA SER A 111 31.71 2.88 4.16
C SER A 111 31.17 3.18 5.56
N LEU A 112 30.10 3.95 5.65
CA LEU A 112 29.44 4.36 6.88
C LEU A 112 28.03 3.78 6.97
N ALA A 113 27.62 3.35 8.15
CA ALA A 113 26.20 3.18 8.45
C ALA A 113 25.48 4.54 8.50
N ARG A 114 24.17 4.55 8.25
CA ARG A 114 23.30 5.73 8.44
C ARG A 114 23.48 6.37 9.81
N SER A 115 23.59 5.58 10.88
CA SER A 115 23.77 6.07 12.25
C SER A 115 25.02 6.93 12.40
N VAL A 116 26.11 6.58 11.73
CA VAL A 116 27.35 7.37 11.71
C VAL A 116 27.18 8.58 10.79
N PHE A 117 26.69 8.36 9.56
CA PHE A 117 26.46 9.42 8.57
C PHE A 117 25.64 10.58 9.15
N ASP A 118 24.56 10.28 9.87
CA ASP A 118 23.68 11.30 10.45
C ASP A 118 24.39 12.19 11.48
N GLN A 119 25.40 11.65 12.18
CA GLN A 119 26.20 12.39 13.15
C GLN A 119 27.31 13.22 12.50
N VAL A 120 27.92 12.72 11.42
CA VAL A 120 29.12 13.35 10.83
C VAL A 120 28.81 14.32 9.69
N LYS A 121 27.68 14.17 8.97
CA LYS A 121 27.37 14.95 7.76
C LYS A 121 27.33 16.48 7.94
N LYS A 122 27.19 16.97 9.18
CA LYS A 122 27.20 18.40 9.52
C LYS A 122 28.53 18.86 10.12
N GLN A 123 29.34 17.92 10.59
CA GLN A 123 30.56 18.21 11.36
C GLN A 123 31.81 18.08 10.51
N LEU A 124 31.77 17.26 9.46
CA LEU A 124 32.87 17.02 8.54
C LEU A 124 32.51 17.55 7.15
N ASP A 125 33.43 18.33 6.58
CA ASP A 125 33.31 18.85 5.21
C ASP A 125 33.80 17.79 4.20
N LEU A 126 33.02 16.71 4.11
CA LEU A 126 33.28 15.56 3.24
C LEU A 126 32.10 15.36 2.29
N GLY A 127 32.35 14.72 1.16
CA GLY A 127 31.27 14.24 0.30
C GLY A 127 30.76 12.87 0.76
N TYR A 128 29.51 12.58 0.46
CA TYR A 128 28.90 11.29 0.77
C TYR A 128 28.06 10.79 -0.39
N GLU A 129 28.05 9.49 -0.61
CA GLU A 129 27.22 8.84 -1.61
C GLU A 129 26.41 7.72 -0.99
N TYR A 130 25.09 7.75 -1.16
CA TYR A 130 24.22 6.71 -0.65
C TYR A 130 24.24 5.48 -1.55
N LEU A 131 24.67 4.34 -1.02
CA LEU A 131 24.81 3.06 -1.73
C LEU A 131 23.56 2.18 -1.64
N GLY A 132 22.61 2.48 -0.75
CA GLY A 132 21.35 1.75 -0.61
C GLY A 132 21.19 1.01 0.72
N GLU A 133 20.23 0.09 0.75
CA GLU A 133 19.92 -0.80 1.88
C GLU A 133 20.61 -2.16 1.66
N HIS A 134 21.30 -2.64 2.69
CA HIS A 134 21.98 -3.94 2.68
C HIS A 134 21.49 -4.78 3.86
N GLU A 135 21.04 -6.00 3.57
CA GLU A 135 20.69 -6.97 4.61
C GLU A 135 21.96 -7.54 5.26
N VAL A 136 21.94 -7.61 6.59
CA VAL A 136 23.01 -8.20 7.39
C VAL A 136 22.44 -9.43 8.07
N LYS A 137 23.19 -10.53 8.06
CA LYS A 137 22.79 -11.75 8.78
C LYS A 137 22.59 -11.40 10.26
N ASN A 138 21.48 -11.85 10.83
CA ASN A 138 21.11 -11.67 12.25
C ASN A 138 20.66 -10.25 12.65
N ILE A 139 20.27 -9.39 11.70
CA ILE A 139 19.70 -8.07 11.99
C ILE A 139 18.32 -7.94 11.33
N ALA A 140 17.32 -7.50 12.10
CA ALA A 140 15.93 -7.44 11.65
C ALA A 140 15.67 -6.31 10.63
N GLU A 141 16.44 -5.21 10.70
CA GLU A 141 16.29 -4.05 9.82
C GLU A 141 17.49 -3.91 8.85
N PRO A 142 17.26 -3.60 7.56
CA PRO A 142 18.35 -3.37 6.61
C PRO A 142 19.25 -2.20 7.02
N VAL A 143 20.56 -2.36 6.87
CA VAL A 143 21.53 -1.29 7.15
C VAL A 143 21.68 -0.42 5.91
N HIS A 144 21.44 0.87 6.09
CA HIS A 144 21.64 1.90 5.07
C HIS A 144 23.11 2.31 5.02
N VAL A 145 23.72 2.24 3.84
CA VAL A 145 25.17 2.42 3.65
C VAL A 145 25.49 3.67 2.85
N TYR A 146 26.51 4.41 3.30
CA TYR A 146 27.01 5.62 2.66
C TYR A 146 28.52 5.49 2.41
N ARG A 147 28.99 5.79 1.20
CA ARG A 147 30.41 5.92 0.87
C ARG A 147 30.89 7.33 1.18
N VAL A 148 32.06 7.47 1.80
CA VAL A 148 32.74 8.77 1.96
C VAL A 148 33.51 9.11 0.69
N LEU A 149 33.37 10.34 0.23
CA LEU A 149 34.12 10.90 -0.89
C LEU A 149 35.13 11.91 -0.34
N THR A 150 36.42 11.59 -0.46
CA THR A 150 37.53 12.41 0.05
C THR A 150 38.00 13.48 -0.94
N ALA A 151 37.51 13.44 -2.19
CA ALA A 151 37.86 14.41 -3.22
C ALA A 151 37.30 15.82 -2.89
N PRO A 152 38.10 16.89 -3.05
CA PRO A 152 37.67 18.26 -2.72
C PRO A 152 36.39 18.70 -3.45
N GLU A 153 36.17 18.22 -4.68
CA GLU A 153 35.01 18.55 -5.50
C GLU A 153 33.68 17.97 -4.97
N ALA A 154 33.78 16.96 -4.11
CA ALA A 154 32.65 16.28 -3.49
C ALA A 154 32.28 16.86 -2.11
N ALA A 155 33.12 17.73 -1.53
CA ALA A 155 32.90 18.31 -0.21
C ALA A 155 31.50 18.93 -0.07
N GLY A 156 30.79 18.56 1.01
CA GLY A 156 29.44 19.04 1.30
C GLY A 156 28.31 18.48 0.42
N LYS A 157 28.60 17.60 -0.55
CA LYS A 157 27.58 16.99 -1.42
C LYS A 157 27.19 15.61 -0.90
N VAL A 158 25.88 15.36 -0.84
CA VAL A 158 25.32 14.02 -0.65
C VAL A 158 24.67 13.58 -1.96
N THR A 159 25.26 12.59 -2.64
CA THR A 159 24.72 12.00 -3.88
C THR A 159 23.99 10.70 -3.57
N GLY A 160 23.09 10.26 -4.47
CA GLY A 160 22.39 8.97 -4.31
C GLY A 160 21.18 8.97 -3.36
N GLU A 161 21.00 9.97 -2.48
CA GLU A 161 19.77 10.17 -1.69
C GLU A 161 18.61 10.70 -2.57
N GLY A 162 18.30 10.01 -3.66
CA GLY A 162 17.17 10.30 -4.51
C GLY A 162 15.84 10.00 -3.80
N ARG A 163 15.25 11.02 -3.16
CA ARG A 163 13.79 11.26 -3.03
C ARG A 163 12.86 10.09 -2.58
N ARG A 164 13.35 9.02 -1.93
CA ARG A 164 12.49 7.85 -1.61
C ARG A 164 12.10 7.64 -0.15
N ALA A 165 12.63 8.41 0.80
CA ALA A 165 12.36 8.19 2.23
C ALA A 165 11.17 8.99 2.83
N ARG A 166 10.11 9.28 2.05
CA ARG A 166 8.93 9.99 2.60
C ARG A 166 7.57 9.45 2.12
N HIS A 167 7.56 8.33 1.40
CA HIS A 167 6.37 7.84 0.70
C HIS A 167 5.70 6.60 1.32
N SER A 168 6.34 5.91 2.29
CA SER A 168 5.81 4.66 2.85
C SER A 168 4.67 4.83 3.86
N TRP A 169 4.48 6.01 4.45
CA TRP A 169 3.34 6.26 5.36
C TRP A 169 2.10 6.81 4.64
N LYS A 170 2.27 7.75 3.70
CA LYS A 170 1.13 8.41 3.03
C LYS A 170 0.24 7.43 2.25
N ARG A 171 0.81 6.38 1.64
CA ARG A 171 0.02 5.36 0.92
C ARG A 171 -0.88 4.52 1.85
N ARG A 172 -0.40 4.19 3.05
CA ARG A 172 -1.19 3.46 4.05
C ARG A 172 -2.31 4.32 4.63
N SER A 173 -2.08 5.62 4.79
CA SER A 173 -3.11 6.58 5.24
C SER A 173 -4.21 6.79 4.20
N VAL A 174 -3.87 6.91 2.90
CA VAL A 174 -4.88 7.09 1.84
C VAL A 174 -5.73 5.83 1.66
N ALA A 175 -5.13 4.64 1.72
CA ALA A 175 -5.89 3.39 1.62
C ALA A 175 -6.91 3.22 2.77
N ALA A 176 -6.54 3.59 4.00
CA ALA A 176 -7.44 3.54 5.15
C ALA A 176 -8.65 4.49 4.99
N VAL A 177 -8.42 5.70 4.48
CA VAL A 177 -9.50 6.69 4.22
C VAL A 177 -10.47 6.19 3.14
N VAL A 178 -9.96 5.55 2.09
CA VAL A 178 -10.80 4.99 1.01
C VAL A 178 -11.66 3.84 1.53
N VAL A 179 -11.11 2.94 2.35
CA VAL A 179 -11.89 1.82 2.95
C VAL A 179 -12.98 2.34 3.88
N VAL A 180 -12.70 3.37 4.69
CA VAL A 180 -13.68 4.01 5.57
C VAL A 180 -14.78 4.70 4.74
N LEU A 181 -14.41 5.41 3.66
CA LEU A 181 -15.39 6.05 2.76
C LEU A 181 -16.29 5.03 2.06
N ILE A 182 -15.74 3.92 1.56
CA ILE A 182 -16.52 2.84 0.94
C ILE A 182 -17.46 2.20 1.97
N GLY A 183 -16.98 1.96 3.19
CA GLY A 183 -17.81 1.45 4.29
C GLY A 183 -18.95 2.40 4.66
N LEU A 184 -18.69 3.71 4.70
CA LEU A 184 -19.70 4.74 4.95
C LEU A 184 -20.75 4.82 3.84
N VAL A 185 -20.33 4.77 2.57
CA VAL A 185 -21.25 4.74 1.42
C VAL A 185 -22.10 3.46 1.45
N GLY A 186 -21.50 2.31 1.75
CA GLY A 186 -22.22 1.05 1.90
C GLY A 186 -23.25 1.09 3.04
N ALA A 187 -22.88 1.64 4.19
CA ALA A 187 -23.78 1.79 5.33
C ALA A 187 -24.96 2.75 5.03
N VAL A 188 -24.70 3.88 4.35
CA VAL A 188 -25.75 4.82 3.93
C VAL A 188 -26.68 4.19 2.90
N ALA A 189 -26.14 3.42 1.94
CA ALA A 189 -26.94 2.68 0.97
C ALA A 189 -27.81 1.60 1.64
N TRP A 190 -27.29 0.95 2.69
CA TRP A 190 -27.98 -0.10 3.43
C TRP A 190 -29.07 0.45 4.37
N LEU A 191 -28.87 1.67 4.88
CA LEU A 191 -29.86 2.39 5.71
C LEU A 191 -30.95 3.10 4.89
N ARG A 192 -30.80 3.20 3.56
CA ARG A 192 -31.88 3.71 2.71
C ARG A 192 -32.90 2.60 2.48
N PRO A 193 -34.19 2.79 2.86
CA PRO A 193 -35.24 1.86 2.50
C PRO A 193 -35.32 1.78 0.98
N TRP A 194 -34.95 0.62 0.43
CA TRP A 194 -35.10 0.32 -0.98
C TRP A 194 -36.59 0.07 -1.25
N GLU A 195 -37.35 1.14 -1.41
CA GLU A 195 -38.72 1.06 -1.92
C GLU A 195 -38.61 0.77 -3.42
N PRO A 196 -39.05 -0.39 -3.92
CA PRO A 196 -39.17 -0.60 -5.36
C PRO A 196 -40.12 0.46 -5.89
N THR A 197 -39.60 1.36 -6.72
CA THR A 197 -40.39 2.38 -7.41
C THR A 197 -41.31 1.66 -8.39
N ILE A 198 -42.51 1.31 -7.96
CA ILE A 198 -43.59 0.92 -8.85
C ILE A 198 -43.92 2.18 -9.64
N GLU A 199 -43.40 2.29 -10.86
CA GLU A 199 -43.72 3.41 -11.75
C GLU A 199 -45.21 3.35 -12.08
N PRO A 200 -46.04 4.32 -11.63
CA PRO A 200 -47.46 4.32 -11.95
C PRO A 200 -47.68 4.57 -13.44
N ALA A 201 -48.85 4.19 -13.95
CA ALA A 201 -49.26 4.53 -15.31
C ALA A 201 -49.20 6.04 -15.54
N SER A 202 -48.65 6.44 -16.68
CA SER A 202 -48.48 7.87 -16.99
C SER A 202 -49.78 8.44 -17.54
N VAL A 203 -50.26 9.53 -16.96
CA VAL A 203 -51.50 10.20 -17.40
C VAL A 203 -51.41 10.67 -18.86
N GLU A 204 -50.20 11.03 -19.31
CA GLU A 204 -49.92 11.46 -20.69
C GLU A 204 -50.13 10.37 -21.75
N ARG A 205 -50.04 9.09 -21.36
CA ARG A 205 -50.20 7.94 -22.28
C ARG A 205 -51.60 7.34 -22.25
N MET A 206 -52.53 7.92 -21.48
CA MET A 206 -53.88 7.38 -21.39
C MET A 206 -54.67 7.63 -22.68
N ALA A 207 -55.32 6.60 -23.20
CA ALA A 207 -56.16 6.70 -24.39
C ALA A 207 -57.46 7.49 -24.13
N PHE A 208 -57.91 7.52 -22.87
CA PHE A 208 -59.06 8.29 -22.42
C PHE A 208 -58.68 9.15 -21.21
N PRO A 209 -59.24 10.36 -21.04
CA PRO A 209 -58.99 11.18 -19.87
C PRO A 209 -59.51 10.49 -18.60
N LEU A 210 -58.80 10.66 -17.49
CA LEU A 210 -59.26 10.15 -16.20
C LEU A 210 -60.59 10.82 -15.80
N PRO A 211 -61.59 10.03 -15.37
CA PRO A 211 -62.79 10.57 -14.75
C PRO A 211 -62.47 11.37 -13.48
N ASP A 212 -63.33 12.33 -13.14
CA ASP A 212 -63.19 13.12 -11.89
C ASP A 212 -63.32 12.26 -10.63
N LYS A 213 -64.04 11.14 -10.74
CA LYS A 213 -64.20 10.14 -9.68
C LYS A 213 -63.09 9.09 -9.76
N PRO A 214 -62.68 8.50 -8.62
CA PRO A 214 -61.80 7.33 -8.64
C PRO A 214 -62.34 6.26 -9.58
N SER A 215 -61.53 5.85 -10.55
CA SER A 215 -61.91 4.93 -11.61
C SER A 215 -61.24 3.57 -11.45
N ILE A 216 -61.99 2.50 -11.64
CA ILE A 216 -61.53 1.12 -11.49
C ILE A 216 -61.99 0.23 -12.64
N VAL A 217 -61.10 -0.63 -13.11
CA VAL A 217 -61.45 -1.78 -13.95
C VAL A 217 -61.23 -3.08 -13.18
N VAL A 218 -62.15 -4.01 -13.31
CA VAL A 218 -62.00 -5.39 -12.82
C VAL A 218 -61.66 -6.26 -14.03
N LEU A 219 -60.46 -6.82 -14.06
CA LEU A 219 -60.03 -7.75 -15.09
C LEU A 219 -60.67 -9.14 -14.85
N PRO A 220 -60.96 -9.91 -15.92
CA PRO A 220 -61.47 -11.27 -15.79
C PRO A 220 -60.57 -12.12 -14.90
N PHE A 221 -61.16 -12.68 -13.84
CA PHE A 221 -60.40 -13.51 -12.91
C PHE A 221 -59.92 -14.81 -13.56
N MET A 222 -58.70 -15.21 -13.22
CA MET A 222 -58.15 -16.48 -13.69
C MET A 222 -58.75 -17.65 -12.91
N ASN A 223 -59.21 -18.68 -13.62
CA ASN A 223 -59.58 -19.95 -13.00
C ASN A 223 -58.30 -20.73 -12.63
N MET A 224 -58.09 -20.96 -11.34
CA MET A 224 -56.98 -21.77 -10.81
C MET A 224 -57.40 -23.19 -10.39
N SER A 225 -58.64 -23.60 -10.69
CA SER A 225 -59.09 -24.98 -10.52
C SER A 225 -58.70 -25.85 -11.72
N ASP A 226 -58.49 -27.15 -11.51
CA ASP A 226 -58.05 -28.11 -12.54
C ASP A 226 -59.14 -28.47 -13.59
N ASP A 227 -60.30 -27.82 -13.52
CA ASP A 227 -61.47 -28.09 -14.35
C ASP A 227 -61.82 -26.87 -15.22
N PRO A 228 -61.55 -26.92 -16.55
CA PRO A 228 -61.88 -25.84 -17.48
C PRO A 228 -63.38 -25.52 -17.56
N SER A 229 -64.25 -26.47 -17.20
CA SER A 229 -65.70 -26.23 -17.21
C SER A 229 -66.13 -25.20 -16.15
N GLN A 230 -65.25 -24.85 -15.19
CA GLN A 230 -65.53 -23.87 -14.13
C GLN A 230 -65.18 -22.44 -14.51
N GLU A 231 -64.82 -22.16 -15.76
CA GLU A 231 -64.50 -20.80 -16.22
C GLU A 231 -65.68 -19.82 -16.05
N TYR A 232 -66.93 -20.31 -16.19
CA TYR A 232 -68.13 -19.51 -15.94
C TYR A 232 -68.20 -18.97 -14.50
N PHE A 233 -67.58 -19.67 -13.54
CA PHE A 233 -67.59 -19.27 -12.13
C PHE A 233 -66.66 -18.08 -11.89
N ALA A 234 -65.45 -18.12 -12.47
CA ALA A 234 -64.52 -16.99 -12.42
C ALA A 234 -65.09 -15.77 -13.15
N ASP A 235 -65.73 -15.98 -14.31
CA ASP A 235 -66.43 -14.94 -15.05
C ASP A 235 -67.60 -14.36 -14.22
N GLY A 236 -68.41 -15.22 -13.60
CA GLY A 236 -69.52 -14.81 -12.75
C GLY A 236 -69.07 -13.99 -11.54
N MET A 237 -67.99 -14.39 -10.86
CA MET A 237 -67.42 -13.61 -9.76
C MET A 237 -66.88 -12.25 -10.21
N THR A 238 -66.28 -12.19 -11.39
CA THR A 238 -65.84 -10.92 -12.00
C THR A 238 -67.05 -10.02 -12.25
N GLU A 239 -68.14 -10.56 -12.80
CA GLU A 239 -69.39 -9.83 -13.05
C GLU A 239 -70.05 -9.31 -11.78
N ASP A 240 -70.14 -10.16 -10.75
CA ASP A 240 -70.73 -9.78 -9.48
C ASP A 240 -69.94 -8.65 -8.83
N LEU A 241 -68.60 -8.68 -8.91
CA LEU A 241 -67.74 -7.60 -8.44
C LEU A 241 -67.91 -6.31 -9.23
N ILE A 242 -67.97 -6.36 -10.56
CA ILE A 242 -68.27 -5.19 -11.39
C ILE A 242 -69.62 -4.59 -10.99
N THR A 243 -70.62 -5.44 -10.80
CA THR A 243 -71.98 -5.05 -10.42
C THR A 243 -72.01 -4.41 -9.03
N ASP A 244 -71.34 -5.01 -8.05
CA ASP A 244 -71.29 -4.50 -6.68
C ASP A 244 -70.50 -3.21 -6.56
N LEU A 245 -69.35 -3.11 -7.24
CA LEU A 245 -68.58 -1.85 -7.30
C LEU A 245 -69.37 -0.74 -8.00
N SER A 246 -70.17 -1.07 -9.01
CA SER A 246 -70.99 -0.09 -9.73
C SER A 246 -72.09 0.53 -8.86
N LYS A 247 -72.48 -0.11 -7.75
CA LYS A 247 -73.42 0.46 -6.77
C LYS A 247 -72.80 1.58 -5.92
N VAL A 248 -71.47 1.71 -5.93
CA VAL A 248 -70.76 2.75 -5.18
C VAL A 248 -70.74 4.04 -5.99
N ALA A 249 -71.60 5.00 -5.64
CA ALA A 249 -71.78 6.24 -6.39
C ALA A 249 -70.51 7.12 -6.52
N SER A 250 -69.52 6.92 -5.64
CA SER A 250 -68.23 7.61 -5.67
C SER A 250 -67.19 6.94 -6.58
N LEU A 251 -67.48 5.77 -7.17
CA LEU A 251 -66.58 5.08 -8.09
C LEU A 251 -67.06 5.17 -9.53
N PHE A 252 -66.12 5.31 -10.46
CA PHE A 252 -66.36 5.08 -11.88
C PHE A 252 -65.88 3.68 -12.25
N VAL A 253 -66.78 2.78 -12.62
CA VAL A 253 -66.45 1.38 -12.91
C VAL A 253 -66.50 1.14 -14.41
N ILE A 254 -65.43 0.57 -14.96
CA ILE A 254 -65.41 0.15 -16.36
C ILE A 254 -66.35 -1.03 -16.57
N ALA A 255 -67.20 -0.94 -17.58
CA ALA A 255 -68.18 -1.97 -17.89
C ALA A 255 -67.51 -3.29 -18.31
N ARG A 256 -68.19 -4.41 -18.02
CA ARG A 256 -67.83 -5.78 -18.42
C ARG A 256 -67.22 -5.86 -19.81
N ASN A 257 -67.93 -5.37 -20.82
CA ASN A 257 -67.55 -5.60 -22.22
C ASN A 257 -66.20 -4.97 -22.56
N SER A 258 -65.79 -3.92 -21.84
CA SER A 258 -64.48 -3.28 -22.01
C SER A 258 -63.36 -4.02 -21.28
N SER A 259 -63.62 -4.63 -20.12
CA SER A 259 -62.61 -5.39 -19.38
C SER A 259 -62.40 -6.81 -19.93
N PHE A 260 -63.46 -7.46 -20.43
CA PHE A 260 -63.41 -8.83 -20.94
C PHE A 260 -62.62 -8.97 -22.26
N VAL A 261 -62.29 -7.87 -22.95
CA VAL A 261 -61.36 -7.87 -24.09
C VAL A 261 -59.96 -8.35 -23.70
N TYR A 262 -59.60 -8.24 -22.42
CA TYR A 262 -58.32 -8.67 -21.87
C TYR A 262 -58.31 -10.14 -21.40
N LYS A 263 -59.44 -10.86 -21.48
CA LYS A 263 -59.53 -12.25 -21.05
C LYS A 263 -58.56 -13.14 -21.84
N GLY A 264 -57.80 -13.98 -21.13
CA GLY A 264 -56.84 -14.91 -21.72
C GLY A 264 -55.62 -14.25 -22.38
N LYS A 265 -55.41 -12.94 -22.19
CA LYS A 265 -54.25 -12.22 -22.72
C LYS A 265 -53.28 -11.91 -21.58
N ALA A 266 -51.99 -12.14 -21.80
CA ALA A 266 -50.94 -11.62 -20.94
C ALA A 266 -50.78 -10.12 -21.22
N VAL A 267 -51.29 -9.27 -20.33
CA VAL A 267 -51.20 -7.81 -20.47
C VAL A 267 -50.55 -7.18 -19.24
N GLU A 268 -49.71 -6.17 -19.47
CA GLU A 268 -49.16 -5.36 -18.39
C GLU A 268 -50.27 -4.48 -17.79
N ILE A 269 -50.43 -4.52 -16.46
CA ILE A 269 -51.44 -3.75 -15.71
C ILE A 269 -51.37 -2.26 -16.05
N ARG A 270 -50.16 -1.72 -16.18
CA ARG A 270 -49.92 -0.32 -16.56
C ARG A 270 -50.57 0.03 -17.89
N LYS A 271 -50.45 -0.86 -18.87
CA LYS A 271 -51.03 -0.67 -20.21
C LYS A 271 -52.55 -0.74 -20.17
N VAL A 272 -53.13 -1.63 -19.35
CA VAL A 272 -54.59 -1.68 -19.15
C VAL A 272 -55.10 -0.35 -18.56
N ALA A 273 -54.39 0.20 -17.57
CA ALA A 273 -54.72 1.49 -16.98
C ALA A 273 -54.65 2.63 -18.00
N GLU A 274 -53.63 2.62 -18.88
CA GLU A 274 -53.45 3.58 -19.97
C GLU A 274 -54.53 3.42 -21.06
N ASP A 275 -54.80 2.21 -21.53
CA ASP A 275 -55.78 1.90 -22.58
C ASP A 275 -57.21 2.27 -22.17
N LEU A 276 -57.56 2.09 -20.89
CA LEU A 276 -58.91 2.31 -20.38
C LEU A 276 -59.08 3.64 -19.65
N GLY A 277 -57.99 4.38 -19.40
CA GLY A 277 -58.03 5.64 -18.64
C GLY A 277 -58.54 5.44 -17.21
N VAL A 278 -57.99 4.45 -16.49
CA VAL A 278 -58.40 4.13 -15.11
C VAL A 278 -57.27 4.33 -14.11
N ARG A 279 -57.65 4.72 -12.88
CA ARG A 279 -56.69 4.91 -11.78
C ARG A 279 -56.33 3.59 -11.11
N TYR A 280 -57.27 2.65 -11.04
CA TYR A 280 -57.10 1.37 -10.37
C TYR A 280 -57.43 0.22 -11.33
N VAL A 281 -56.61 -0.83 -11.27
CA VAL A 281 -56.85 -2.10 -11.97
C VAL A 281 -56.91 -3.18 -10.91
N LEU A 282 -58.00 -3.94 -10.89
CA LEU A 282 -58.20 -5.07 -10.02
C LEU A 282 -58.02 -6.34 -10.84
N GLU A 283 -57.02 -7.14 -10.49
CA GLU A 283 -56.80 -8.49 -11.02
C GLU A 283 -56.92 -9.51 -9.89
N GLY A 284 -57.21 -10.76 -10.27
CA GLY A 284 -57.39 -11.81 -9.28
C GLY A 284 -57.54 -13.18 -9.92
N SER A 285 -57.59 -14.19 -9.06
CA SER A 285 -57.88 -15.56 -9.43
C SER A 285 -58.88 -16.17 -8.48
N VAL A 286 -59.62 -17.16 -8.99
CA VAL A 286 -60.61 -17.91 -8.22
C VAL A 286 -60.18 -19.37 -8.21
N ARG A 287 -60.23 -19.98 -7.04
CA ARG A 287 -60.02 -21.42 -6.86
C ARG A 287 -61.17 -21.98 -6.04
N ARG A 288 -61.82 -23.00 -6.58
CA ARG A 288 -62.80 -23.80 -5.85
C ARG A 288 -62.09 -24.98 -5.17
N SER A 289 -62.23 -25.07 -3.86
CA SER A 289 -61.75 -26.19 -3.02
C SER A 289 -62.75 -27.32 -2.96
#